data_AF-A0A348G2U2-F1
#
_entry.id   AF-A0A348G2U2-F1
#
_cell.length_a   1.000
_cell.length_b   1.000
_cell.length_c   1.000
_cell.angle_alpha   90.00
_cell.angle_beta   90.00
_cell.angle_gamma   90.00
#
_symmetry.space_group_name_H-M   'P 1'
#
loop_
_entity.id
_entity.type
_entity.pdbx_description
1 polymer ?
#
loop_
_entity_poly.entity_id
_entity_poly.type
_entity_poly.pdbx_seq_one_letter_code
_entity_poly.pdbx_strand_id
1 'polypeptide(L)'
;MTEVLFWANCLLAGVMLADGLQRREGYMEVPFLSAAMYVVWFLPQAAALLDDSTLPEWGLARVLAMSLLCLGAIWLGWRKGIIGAPKRVQLLEVPVAGLVWPTLVLTLFAAVLHILIGSQPDEVRVGRVWTGPITIMAFFSSVGSISLVLSLAMVLRRATIATVAIFAINLMIYAPEVLIYFRRASTFQLVFGCLIALYFVRGWTISRRGLVVAACLGFFFINGVGHLRALGGGYALNASGKLETRIPTLQEIMDIDWLSVADGFEKSRSISETRNAVVFMDVIAEAGSFTLGGEFFNSILRNYIPGQIVGFDVKSNMKVGADLEEISLAYAGYEKQIGSTTTGFTHPYRDWWYLGGAAFWIQAYFMGKFWKFARSGNIKYYAAYAATLGMSIHSLTHFGYYWFVKNIFIISVLWGVFRLATEMNSIRRSARPLSRRELKGVA
;
A
#
# COMPACT_ATOMS: atom_id res chain seq x y z
N MET A 1 7.39 -14.63 -28.68
CA MET A 1 7.96 -13.53 -27.85
C MET A 1 7.32 -13.48 -26.47
N THR A 2 5.99 -13.50 -26.38
CA THR A 2 5.22 -13.44 -25.12
C THR A 2 5.66 -14.48 -24.09
N GLU A 3 5.79 -15.75 -24.47
CA GLU A 3 6.26 -16.81 -23.56
C GLU A 3 7.66 -16.55 -22.99
N VAL A 4 8.59 -16.04 -23.82
CA VAL A 4 9.94 -15.71 -23.38
C VAL A 4 9.90 -14.61 -22.31
N LEU A 5 9.06 -13.58 -22.51
CA LEU A 5 8.87 -12.52 -21.52
C LEU A 5 8.17 -13.03 -20.25
N PHE A 6 7.25 -13.97 -20.37
CA PHE A 6 6.60 -14.61 -19.23
C PHE A 6 7.63 -15.37 -18.37
N TRP A 7 8.42 -16.24 -18.99
CA TRP A 7 9.47 -16.98 -18.28
C TRP A 7 10.57 -16.07 -17.72
N ALA A 8 10.91 -14.97 -18.40
CA ALA A 8 11.83 -13.96 -17.87
C ALA A 8 11.29 -13.30 -16.59
N ASN A 9 9.99 -12.99 -16.54
CA ASN A 9 9.34 -12.48 -15.33
C ASN A 9 9.35 -13.52 -14.19
N CYS A 10 9.03 -14.78 -14.49
CA CYS A 10 9.11 -15.89 -13.52
C CYS A 10 10.53 -16.00 -12.94
N LEU A 11 11.55 -15.98 -13.81
CA LEU A 11 12.95 -16.07 -13.40
C LEU A 11 13.36 -14.89 -12.51
N LEU A 12 13.07 -13.65 -12.91
CA LEU A 12 13.42 -12.46 -12.13
C LEU A 12 12.73 -12.45 -10.76
N ALA A 13 11.43 -12.75 -10.72
CA ALA A 13 10.70 -12.85 -9.47
C ALA A 13 11.28 -13.96 -8.57
N GLY A 14 11.61 -15.12 -9.14
CA GLY A 14 12.28 -16.21 -8.43
C GLY A 14 13.64 -15.80 -7.84
N VAL A 15 14.45 -15.06 -8.60
CA VAL A 15 15.74 -14.51 -8.13
C VAL A 15 15.54 -13.53 -6.98
N MET A 16 14.57 -12.61 -7.07
CA MET A 16 14.26 -11.66 -6.00
C MET A 16 13.75 -12.36 -4.72
N LEU A 17 12.94 -13.40 -4.87
CA LEU A 17 12.49 -14.23 -3.74
C LEU A 17 13.67 -14.97 -3.09
N ALA A 18 14.51 -15.63 -3.89
CA ALA A 18 15.68 -16.35 -3.40
C ALA A 18 16.66 -15.43 -2.67
N ASP A 19 16.95 -14.24 -3.23
CA ASP A 19 17.79 -13.21 -2.61
C ASP A 19 17.25 -12.73 -1.25
N GLY A 20 15.93 -12.60 -1.12
CA GLY A 20 15.29 -12.29 0.16
C GLY A 20 15.41 -13.44 1.17
N LEU A 21 15.22 -14.69 0.74
CA LEU A 21 15.26 -15.86 1.64
C LEU A 21 16.66 -16.22 2.14
N GLN A 22 17.71 -15.80 1.44
CA GLN A 22 19.10 -15.97 1.88
C GLN A 22 19.38 -15.23 3.20
N ARG A 23 18.66 -14.13 3.47
CA ARG A 23 18.83 -13.29 4.66
C ARG A 23 17.67 -13.50 5.64
N ARG A 24 17.94 -13.50 6.95
CA ARG A 24 16.91 -13.80 7.97
C ARG A 24 15.76 -12.79 7.95
N GLU A 25 16.06 -11.54 7.64
CA GLU A 25 15.11 -10.43 7.56
C GLU A 25 14.66 -10.13 6.13
N GLY A 26 15.23 -10.79 5.13
CA GLY A 26 15.09 -10.39 3.73
C GLY A 26 13.65 -10.51 3.20
N TYR A 27 12.81 -11.34 3.83
CA TYR A 27 11.39 -11.46 3.49
C TYR A 27 10.55 -10.21 3.83
N MET A 28 11.11 -9.27 4.59
CA MET A 28 10.50 -7.98 4.94
C MET A 28 10.91 -6.85 4.01
N GLU A 29 11.84 -7.10 3.09
CA GLU A 29 12.35 -6.11 2.13
C GLU A 29 11.36 -5.91 0.97
N VAL A 30 11.32 -4.69 0.43
CA VAL A 30 10.42 -4.35 -0.69
C VAL A 30 10.59 -5.28 -1.89
N PRO A 31 11.80 -5.61 -2.39
CA PRO A 31 11.93 -6.53 -3.52
C PRO A 31 11.29 -7.89 -3.27
N PHE A 32 11.52 -8.50 -2.09
CA PHE A 32 10.93 -9.78 -1.78
C PHE A 32 9.40 -9.70 -1.76
N LEU A 33 8.85 -8.70 -1.07
CA LEU A 33 7.40 -8.55 -0.93
C LEU A 33 6.72 -8.20 -2.26
N SER A 34 7.37 -7.38 -3.09
CA SER A 34 6.91 -7.08 -4.45
C SER A 34 6.94 -8.33 -5.34
N ALA A 35 8.01 -9.13 -5.29
CA ALA A 35 8.10 -10.38 -6.04
C ALA A 35 7.09 -11.42 -5.54
N ALA A 36 6.88 -11.53 -4.22
CA ALA A 36 5.88 -12.43 -3.63
C ALA A 36 4.46 -12.04 -4.07
N MET A 37 4.12 -10.75 -3.98
CA MET A 37 2.84 -10.24 -4.50
C MET A 37 2.70 -10.53 -5.99
N TYR A 38 3.75 -10.28 -6.77
CA TYR A 38 3.75 -10.50 -8.21
C TYR A 38 3.53 -11.98 -8.57
N VAL A 39 4.18 -12.90 -7.87
CA VAL A 39 4.05 -14.36 -8.08
C VAL A 39 2.67 -14.88 -7.64
N VAL A 40 2.14 -14.37 -6.51
CA VAL A 40 0.86 -14.85 -5.98
C VAL A 40 -0.33 -14.28 -6.74
N TRP A 41 -0.21 -13.07 -7.28
CA TRP A 41 -1.34 -12.33 -7.84
C TRP A 41 -1.22 -12.09 -9.35
N PHE A 42 -0.09 -11.60 -9.85
CA PHE A 42 0.04 -11.20 -11.26
C PHE A 42 0.34 -12.38 -12.19
N LEU A 43 1.35 -13.20 -11.87
CA LEU A 43 1.77 -14.31 -12.74
C LEU A 43 0.66 -15.33 -13.03
N PRO A 44 -0.21 -15.72 -12.07
CA PRO A 44 -1.32 -16.62 -12.33
C PRO A 44 -2.29 -16.04 -13.37
N GLN A 45 -2.62 -14.75 -13.25
CA GLN A 45 -3.48 -14.05 -14.21
C GLN A 45 -2.80 -13.93 -15.58
N ALA A 46 -1.50 -13.63 -15.63
CA ALA A 46 -0.75 -13.56 -16.89
C ALA A 46 -0.66 -14.92 -17.58
N ALA A 47 -0.46 -16.01 -16.82
CA ALA A 47 -0.43 -17.37 -17.33
C ALA A 47 -1.77 -17.77 -17.97
N ALA A 48 -2.89 -17.41 -17.31
CA ALA A 48 -4.23 -17.68 -17.83
C ALA A 48 -4.50 -17.03 -19.20
N LEU A 49 -3.81 -15.92 -19.49
CA LEU A 49 -3.97 -15.12 -20.71
C LEU A 49 -3.00 -15.52 -21.85
N LEU A 50 -2.06 -16.45 -21.64
CA LEU A 50 -1.08 -16.84 -22.67
C LEU A 50 -1.74 -17.42 -23.93
N ASP A 51 -2.79 -18.23 -23.73
CA ASP A 51 -3.51 -18.92 -24.81
C ASP A 51 -4.84 -18.22 -25.18
N ASP A 52 -5.07 -17.01 -24.70
CA ASP A 52 -6.33 -16.29 -24.94
C ASP A 52 -6.29 -15.54 -26.28
N SER A 53 -6.87 -16.16 -27.30
CA SER A 53 -6.96 -15.60 -28.66
C SER A 53 -7.86 -14.37 -28.80
N THR A 54 -8.59 -13.98 -27.74
CA THR A 54 -9.44 -12.78 -27.74
C THR A 54 -8.68 -11.50 -27.39
N LEU A 55 -7.41 -11.63 -26.99
CA LEU A 55 -6.56 -10.50 -26.63
C LEU A 55 -5.85 -9.92 -27.86
N PRO A 56 -5.49 -8.62 -27.82
CA PRO A 56 -4.62 -8.04 -28.83
C PRO A 56 -3.28 -8.76 -28.89
N GLU A 57 -2.78 -9.03 -30.12
CA GLU A 57 -1.60 -9.85 -30.40
C GLU A 57 -0.38 -9.46 -29.55
N TRP A 58 -0.15 -8.16 -29.40
CA TRP A 58 1.02 -7.62 -28.71
C TRP A 58 0.73 -7.11 -27.30
N GLY A 59 -0.53 -7.04 -26.88
CA GLY A 59 -0.93 -6.45 -25.60
C GLY A 59 -0.28 -7.15 -24.40
N LEU A 60 -0.35 -8.48 -24.35
CA LEU A 60 0.25 -9.25 -23.25
C LEU A 60 1.77 -9.15 -23.23
N ALA A 61 2.41 -9.15 -24.40
CA ALA A 61 3.85 -8.94 -24.51
C ALA A 61 4.28 -7.57 -23.96
N ARG A 62 3.52 -6.50 -24.23
CA ARG A 62 3.81 -5.16 -23.68
C ARG A 62 3.70 -5.12 -22.16
N VAL A 63 2.66 -5.72 -21.58
CA VAL A 63 2.49 -5.78 -20.11
C VAL A 63 3.62 -6.59 -19.48
N LEU A 64 3.99 -7.74 -20.05
CA LEU A 64 5.08 -8.57 -19.55
C LEU A 64 6.44 -7.85 -19.65
N ALA A 65 6.71 -7.15 -20.76
CA ALA A 65 7.92 -6.34 -20.91
C ALA A 65 7.97 -5.19 -19.88
N MET A 66 6.88 -4.45 -19.72
CA MET A 66 6.82 -3.35 -18.76
C MET A 66 6.94 -3.85 -17.32
N SER A 67 6.26 -4.94 -16.96
CA SER A 67 6.36 -5.51 -15.61
C SER A 67 7.75 -6.05 -15.30
N LEU A 68 8.45 -6.64 -16.28
CA LEU A 68 9.84 -7.05 -16.15
C LEU A 68 10.75 -5.86 -15.84
N LEU A 69 10.59 -4.75 -16.57
CA LEU A 69 11.32 -3.51 -16.33
C LEU A 69 11.01 -2.93 -14.95
N CYS A 70 9.74 -2.93 -14.52
CA CYS A 70 9.33 -2.45 -13.21
C CYS A 70 9.92 -3.31 -12.08
N LEU A 71 9.89 -4.63 -12.18
CA LEU A 71 10.50 -5.53 -11.19
C LEU A 71 12.01 -5.37 -11.11
N GLY A 72 12.68 -5.29 -12.28
CA GLY A 72 14.12 -5.04 -12.34
C GLY A 72 14.48 -3.69 -11.71
N ALA A 73 13.68 -2.66 -12.01
CA ALA A 73 13.79 -1.34 -11.42
C ALA A 73 13.61 -1.36 -9.89
N ILE A 74 12.64 -2.10 -9.35
CA ILE A 74 12.47 -2.28 -7.90
C ILE A 74 13.73 -2.88 -7.28
N TRP A 75 14.24 -3.97 -7.87
CA TRP A 75 15.41 -4.66 -7.32
C TRP A 75 16.65 -3.77 -7.33
N LEU A 76 16.95 -3.14 -8.47
CA LEU A 76 18.10 -2.24 -8.63
C LEU A 76 17.98 -0.98 -7.77
N GLY A 77 16.79 -0.37 -7.72
CA GLY A 77 16.50 0.80 -6.91
C GLY A 77 16.72 0.51 -5.43
N TRP A 78 16.17 -0.61 -4.93
CA TRP A 78 16.38 -1.08 -3.57
C TRP A 78 17.86 -1.27 -3.25
N ARG A 79 18.61 -2.02 -4.08
CA ARG A 79 20.04 -2.26 -3.89
C ARG A 79 20.80 -0.95 -3.77
N LYS A 80 20.54 0.02 -4.65
CA LYS A 80 21.16 1.35 -4.56
C LYS A 80 20.76 2.11 -3.29
N GLY A 81 19.52 1.96 -2.85
CA GLY A 81 19.01 2.59 -1.62
C GLY A 81 19.70 2.08 -0.34
N ILE A 82 20.09 0.81 -0.32
CA ILE A 82 20.73 0.17 0.84
C ILE A 82 22.27 0.25 0.84
N ILE A 83 22.92 0.64 -0.26
CA ILE A 83 24.39 0.72 -0.35
C ILE A 83 24.98 1.75 0.62
N GLY A 84 26.15 1.40 1.19
CA GLY A 84 26.97 2.23 2.07
C GLY A 84 26.58 2.14 3.55
N ALA A 85 27.52 2.43 4.45
CA ALA A 85 27.19 2.54 5.87
C ALA A 85 26.28 3.75 6.12
N PRO A 86 25.23 3.66 6.96
CA PRO A 86 24.61 4.87 7.48
C PRO A 86 25.69 5.65 8.24
N LYS A 87 26.00 6.89 7.83
CA LYS A 87 26.77 7.82 8.67
C LYS A 87 26.11 7.79 10.04
N ARG A 88 26.89 7.64 11.12
CA ARG A 88 26.44 7.54 12.53
C ARG A 88 25.24 8.45 12.72
N VAL A 89 24.04 7.87 12.57
CA VAL A 89 22.82 8.67 12.56
C VAL A 89 22.74 9.15 13.98
N GLN A 90 22.66 10.47 14.18
CA GLN A 90 22.31 10.99 15.48
C GLN A 90 21.01 10.29 15.86
N LEU A 91 21.12 9.33 16.77
CA LEU A 91 20.03 8.72 17.46
C LEU A 91 19.37 9.89 18.20
N LEU A 92 18.46 10.58 17.52
CA LEU A 92 17.34 11.18 18.20
C LEU A 92 16.56 9.98 18.73
N GLU A 93 17.05 9.41 19.84
CA GLU A 93 16.31 8.46 20.66
C GLU A 93 15.14 9.27 21.22
N VAL A 94 14.13 9.52 20.40
CA VAL A 94 12.94 10.20 20.86
C VAL A 94 12.35 9.29 21.94
N PRO A 95 12.33 9.73 23.21
CA PRO A 95 11.75 8.93 24.27
C PRO A 95 10.28 8.72 23.97
N VAL A 96 9.76 7.55 24.31
CA VAL A 96 8.34 7.18 24.12
C VAL A 96 7.41 8.29 24.63
N ALA A 97 7.74 8.89 25.76
CA ALA A 97 6.96 9.96 26.36
C ALA A 97 6.76 11.17 25.44
N GLY A 98 7.73 11.51 24.58
CA GLY A 98 7.60 12.62 23.62
C GLY A 98 6.75 12.27 22.40
N LEU A 99 6.55 10.97 22.11
CA LEU A 99 5.73 10.49 21.00
C LEU A 99 4.25 10.29 21.36
N VAL A 100 3.92 10.18 22.66
CA VAL A 100 2.55 9.93 23.12
C VAL A 100 1.57 10.97 22.58
N TRP A 101 1.87 12.26 22.77
CA TRP A 101 0.95 13.32 22.39
C TRP A 101 0.78 13.47 20.87
N PRO A 102 1.86 13.57 20.06
CA PRO A 102 1.72 13.58 18.60
C PRO A 102 0.98 12.36 18.05
N THR A 103 1.24 11.16 18.58
CA THR A 103 0.57 9.94 18.12
C THR A 103 -0.91 9.90 18.54
N LEU A 104 -1.24 10.40 19.74
CA LEU A 104 -2.62 10.53 20.19
C LEU A 104 -3.42 11.47 19.28
N VAL A 105 -2.85 12.63 18.94
CA VAL A 105 -3.49 13.59 18.02
C VAL A 105 -3.76 12.93 16.66
N LEU A 106 -2.78 12.21 16.10
CA LEU A 106 -2.99 11.46 14.86
C LEU A 106 -4.04 10.36 14.98
N THR A 107 -4.07 9.65 16.11
CA THR A 107 -5.06 8.58 16.38
C THR A 107 -6.46 9.15 16.41
N LEU A 108 -6.67 10.26 17.14
CA LEU A 108 -7.97 10.91 17.24
C LEU A 108 -8.42 11.49 15.89
N PHE A 109 -7.50 12.12 15.16
CA PHE A 109 -7.78 12.64 13.83
C PHE A 109 -8.16 11.52 12.85
N ALA A 110 -7.43 10.40 12.84
CA ALA A 110 -7.78 9.23 12.05
C ALA A 110 -9.14 8.64 12.47
N ALA A 111 -9.42 8.53 13.77
CA ALA A 111 -10.68 8.04 14.30
C ALA A 111 -11.86 8.91 13.81
N VAL A 112 -11.74 10.24 13.91
CA VAL A 112 -12.75 11.19 13.42
C VAL A 112 -12.99 11.00 11.93
N LEU A 113 -11.93 10.91 11.11
CA LEU A 113 -12.10 10.68 9.67
C LEU A 113 -12.78 9.34 9.35
N HIS A 114 -12.45 8.27 10.07
CA HIS A 114 -13.12 6.98 9.89
C HIS A 114 -14.59 7.02 10.32
N ILE A 115 -14.92 7.76 11.39
CA ILE A 115 -16.32 8.00 11.79
C ILE A 115 -17.06 8.79 10.70
N LEU A 116 -16.45 9.86 10.17
CA LEU A 116 -17.04 10.67 9.10
C LEU A 116 -17.22 9.89 7.79
N ILE A 117 -16.32 8.97 7.47
CA ILE A 117 -16.46 8.03 6.34
C ILE A 117 -17.62 7.06 6.63
N GLY A 118 -17.71 6.55 7.85
CA GLY A 118 -18.79 5.64 8.28
C GLY A 118 -20.16 6.30 8.33
N SER A 119 -20.22 7.63 8.48
CA SER A 119 -21.46 8.40 8.49
C SER A 119 -21.91 8.88 7.11
N GLN A 120 -21.15 8.58 6.05
CA GLN A 120 -21.60 8.88 4.68
C GLN A 120 -22.79 7.98 4.31
N PRO A 121 -23.69 8.43 3.41
CA PRO A 121 -24.77 7.59 2.90
C PRO A 121 -24.24 6.26 2.36
N ASP A 122 -24.98 5.18 2.57
CA ASP A 122 -24.52 3.83 2.24
C ASP A 122 -24.29 3.70 0.72
N GLU A 123 -25.02 4.42 -0.13
CA GLU A 123 -24.82 4.47 -1.58
C GLU A 123 -23.42 5.01 -1.94
N VAL A 124 -22.94 6.01 -1.19
CA VAL A 124 -21.61 6.60 -1.39
C VAL A 124 -20.52 5.67 -0.84
N ARG A 125 -20.79 4.96 0.26
CA ARG A 125 -19.85 4.01 0.88
C ARG A 125 -19.68 2.73 0.06
N VAL A 126 -20.77 2.24 -0.53
CA VAL A 126 -20.81 1.07 -1.43
C VAL A 126 -20.17 1.38 -2.79
N GLY A 127 -20.16 2.65 -3.20
CA GLY A 127 -19.50 3.10 -4.41
C GLY A 127 -18.08 2.54 -4.52
N ARG A 128 -17.84 1.70 -5.54
CA ARG A 128 -16.54 1.03 -5.75
C ARG A 128 -15.43 2.02 -6.11
N VAL A 129 -15.81 3.17 -6.69
CA VAL A 129 -14.93 4.33 -6.90
C VAL A 129 -15.53 5.49 -6.12
N TRP A 130 -14.87 5.86 -5.03
CA TRP A 130 -15.24 7.04 -4.26
C TRP A 130 -14.97 8.30 -5.06
N THR A 131 -15.95 9.20 -5.07
CA THR A 131 -15.85 10.54 -5.65
C THR A 131 -16.29 11.58 -4.61
N GLY A 132 -15.91 12.84 -4.80
CA GLY A 132 -16.31 13.92 -3.89
C GLY A 132 -15.65 13.86 -2.48
N PRO A 133 -16.35 14.32 -1.42
CA PRO A 133 -15.77 14.51 -0.09
C PRO A 133 -15.17 13.22 0.53
N ILE A 134 -15.79 12.06 0.29
CA ILE A 134 -15.31 10.78 0.84
C ILE A 134 -13.90 10.43 0.34
N THR A 135 -13.54 10.85 -0.87
CA THR A 135 -12.18 10.64 -1.41
C THR A 135 -11.14 11.42 -0.62
N ILE A 136 -11.47 12.67 -0.25
CA ILE A 136 -10.59 13.54 0.53
C ILE A 136 -10.45 12.98 1.95
N MET A 137 -11.56 12.55 2.56
CA MET A 137 -11.52 11.92 3.88
C MET A 137 -10.68 10.65 3.88
N ALA A 138 -10.82 9.80 2.85
CA ALA A 138 -10.02 8.59 2.69
C ALA A 138 -8.53 8.87 2.41
N PHE A 139 -8.24 9.98 1.75
CA PHE A 139 -6.87 10.44 1.56
C PHE A 139 -6.25 10.83 2.90
N PHE A 140 -6.92 11.69 3.68
CA PHE A 140 -6.44 12.11 4.99
C PHE A 140 -6.42 10.99 6.02
N SER A 141 -7.34 10.02 5.94
CA SER A 141 -7.36 8.87 6.87
C SER A 141 -6.12 7.98 6.72
N SER A 142 -5.35 8.13 5.63
CA SER A 142 -4.06 7.45 5.46
C SER A 142 -3.05 7.76 6.57
N VAL A 143 -3.18 8.86 7.32
CA VAL A 143 -2.36 9.11 8.52
C VAL A 143 -2.56 8.06 9.63
N GLY A 144 -3.69 7.33 9.60
CA GLY A 144 -3.93 6.20 10.48
C GLY A 144 -2.83 5.14 10.39
N SER A 145 -2.21 4.97 9.20
CA SER A 145 -1.07 4.06 9.03
C SER A 145 0.14 4.46 9.87
N ILE A 146 0.44 5.77 9.92
CA ILE A 146 1.52 6.34 10.74
C ILE A 146 1.23 6.13 12.23
N SER A 147 0.00 6.44 12.61
CA SER A 147 -0.48 6.32 13.99
C SER A 147 -0.41 4.87 14.49
N LEU A 148 -0.84 3.91 13.68
CA LEU A 148 -0.76 2.48 13.97
C LEU A 148 0.69 2.02 14.20
N VAL A 149 1.61 2.32 13.28
CA VAL A 149 3.00 1.84 13.38
C VAL A 149 3.78 2.49 14.52
N LEU A 150 3.48 3.76 14.84
CA LEU A 150 4.07 4.46 15.97
C LEU A 150 3.51 3.95 17.31
N SER A 151 2.20 3.80 17.42
CA SER A 151 1.57 3.29 18.65
C SER A 151 2.04 1.88 18.99
N LEU A 152 2.15 1.01 17.97
CA LEU A 152 2.71 -0.32 18.16
C LEU A 152 4.18 -0.28 18.61
N ALA A 153 5.01 0.56 17.97
CA ALA A 153 6.41 0.72 18.39
C ALA A 153 6.53 1.26 19.83
N MET A 154 5.64 2.17 20.23
CA MET A 154 5.61 2.69 21.61
C MET A 154 5.26 1.60 22.61
N VAL A 155 4.21 0.80 22.36
CA VAL A 155 3.83 -0.33 23.24
C VAL A 155 4.95 -1.35 23.34
N LEU A 156 5.59 -1.71 22.23
CA LEU A 156 6.69 -2.67 22.22
C LEU A 156 7.94 -2.17 22.95
N ARG A 157 8.23 -0.85 22.93
CA ARG A 157 9.34 -0.23 23.67
C ARG A 157 9.03 -0.05 25.15
N ARG A 158 7.84 0.44 25.49
CA ARG A 158 7.40 0.69 26.87
C ARG A 158 5.88 0.71 26.96
N ALA A 159 5.31 -0.41 27.40
CA ALA A 159 3.88 -0.54 27.64
C ALA A 159 3.45 0.29 28.86
N THR A 160 2.84 1.44 28.61
CA THR A 160 2.06 2.22 29.59
C THR A 160 0.58 2.21 29.19
N ILE A 161 -0.31 2.51 30.14
CA ILE A 161 -1.75 2.61 29.89
C ILE A 161 -2.03 3.51 28.69
N ALA A 162 -1.37 4.67 28.59
CA ALA A 162 -1.52 5.59 27.47
C ALA A 162 -1.11 4.95 26.13
N THR A 163 0.05 4.30 26.05
CA THR A 163 0.50 3.67 24.80
C THR A 163 -0.40 2.52 24.37
N VAL A 164 -0.89 1.72 25.33
CA VAL A 164 -1.79 0.60 25.07
C VAL A 164 -3.16 1.10 24.62
N ALA A 165 -3.69 2.14 25.26
CA ALA A 165 -4.96 2.75 24.86
C ALA A 165 -4.89 3.32 23.44
N ILE A 166 -3.82 4.05 23.10
CA ILE A 166 -3.60 4.57 21.75
C ILE A 166 -3.56 3.42 20.73
N PHE A 167 -2.79 2.36 21.01
CA PHE A 167 -2.72 1.20 20.13
C PHE A 167 -4.07 0.49 19.99
N ALA A 168 -4.82 0.32 21.08
CA ALA A 168 -6.14 -0.30 21.06
C ALA A 168 -7.14 0.50 20.21
N ILE A 169 -7.14 1.84 20.30
CA ILE A 169 -7.96 2.69 19.43
C ILE A 169 -7.58 2.51 17.96
N ASN A 170 -6.28 2.51 17.64
CA ASN A 170 -5.84 2.27 16.25
C ASN A 170 -6.26 0.87 15.77
N LEU A 171 -6.21 -0.15 16.64
CA LEU A 171 -6.69 -1.49 16.31
C LEU A 171 -8.20 -1.50 16.03
N MET A 172 -8.99 -0.78 16.83
CA MET A 172 -10.44 -0.63 16.59
C MET A 172 -10.76 0.08 15.28
N ILE A 173 -9.95 1.04 14.84
CA ILE A 173 -10.10 1.70 13.54
C ILE A 173 -9.90 0.71 12.38
N TYR A 174 -8.87 -0.16 12.49
CA TYR A 174 -8.54 -1.13 11.44
C TYR A 174 -9.40 -2.40 11.48
N ALA A 175 -9.96 -2.76 12.64
CA ALA A 175 -10.68 -4.02 12.83
C ALA A 175 -11.86 -4.21 11.85
N PRO A 176 -12.75 -3.23 11.60
CA PRO A 176 -13.80 -3.39 10.59
C PRO A 176 -13.25 -3.63 9.19
N GLU A 177 -12.16 -2.94 8.81
CA GLU A 177 -11.57 -3.10 7.48
C GLU A 177 -10.98 -4.50 7.26
N VAL A 178 -10.47 -5.13 8.32
CA VAL A 178 -9.85 -6.46 8.26
C VAL A 178 -10.88 -7.57 8.45
N LEU A 179 -11.80 -7.44 9.42
CA LEU A 179 -12.70 -8.52 9.85
C LEU A 179 -14.06 -8.52 9.14
N ILE A 180 -14.52 -7.38 8.64
CA ILE A 180 -15.83 -7.24 7.98
C ILE A 180 -15.63 -7.05 6.48
N TYR A 181 -14.84 -6.05 6.09
CA TYR A 181 -14.68 -5.69 4.68
C TYR A 181 -13.59 -6.47 3.95
N PHE A 182 -12.72 -7.17 4.69
CA PHE A 182 -11.57 -7.89 4.17
C PHE A 182 -10.79 -7.06 3.13
N ARG A 183 -10.41 -5.83 3.51
CA ARG A 183 -9.62 -4.95 2.64
C ARG A 183 -8.17 -5.43 2.64
N ARG A 184 -7.67 -5.88 1.47
CA ARG A 184 -6.28 -6.37 1.29
C ARG A 184 -5.26 -5.34 1.80
N ALA A 185 -5.42 -4.08 1.39
CA ALA A 185 -4.49 -2.99 1.76
C ALA A 185 -4.40 -2.79 3.29
N SER A 186 -5.54 -2.76 3.98
CA SER A 186 -5.61 -2.56 5.44
C SER A 186 -5.07 -3.78 6.20
N THR A 187 -5.36 -4.98 5.72
CA THR A 187 -4.84 -6.23 6.28
C THR A 187 -3.31 -6.29 6.15
N PHE A 188 -2.77 -5.96 4.98
CA PHE A 188 -1.32 -5.87 4.80
C PHE A 188 -0.68 -4.80 5.66
N GLN A 189 -1.31 -3.63 5.80
CA GLN A 189 -0.79 -2.57 6.66
C GLN A 189 -0.70 -3.03 8.12
N LEU A 190 -1.72 -3.75 8.62
CA LEU A 190 -1.71 -4.28 9.98
C LEU A 190 -0.70 -5.41 10.15
N VAL A 191 -0.72 -6.43 9.28
CA VAL A 191 0.17 -7.60 9.38
C VAL A 191 1.63 -7.19 9.22
N PHE A 192 1.99 -6.49 8.14
CA PHE A 192 3.37 -6.05 7.94
C PHE A 192 3.76 -4.96 8.93
N GLY A 193 2.85 -4.06 9.33
CA GLY A 193 3.10 -3.11 10.41
C GLY A 193 3.54 -3.84 11.70
N CYS A 194 2.85 -4.93 12.06
CA CYS A 194 3.22 -5.79 13.18
C CYS A 194 4.58 -6.47 13.01
N LEU A 195 4.82 -7.10 11.86
CA LEU A 195 6.09 -7.80 11.61
C LEU A 195 7.30 -6.85 11.62
N ILE A 196 7.16 -5.70 10.97
CA ILE A 196 8.19 -4.66 10.91
C ILE A 196 8.43 -4.07 12.30
N ALA A 197 7.38 -3.82 13.10
CA ALA A 197 7.53 -3.35 14.47
C ALA A 197 8.26 -4.37 15.35
N LEU A 198 7.88 -5.65 15.29
CA LEU A 198 8.51 -6.71 16.07
C LEU A 198 9.97 -6.91 15.67
N TYR A 199 10.30 -6.79 14.39
CA TYR A 199 11.68 -6.84 13.92
C TYR A 199 12.51 -5.65 14.40
N PHE A 200 12.09 -4.41 14.12
CA PHE A 200 12.90 -3.23 14.45
C PHE A 200 12.96 -2.90 15.93
N VAL A 201 11.93 -3.25 16.72
CA VAL A 201 11.86 -2.95 18.15
C VAL A 201 12.36 -4.10 19.02
N ARG A 202 12.06 -5.36 18.64
CA ARG A 202 12.40 -6.54 19.45
C ARG A 202 13.43 -7.47 18.80
N GLY A 203 13.84 -7.22 17.55
CA GLY A 203 14.72 -8.12 16.81
C GLY A 203 14.07 -9.44 16.41
N TRP A 204 12.74 -9.56 16.51
CA TRP A 204 12.05 -10.81 16.24
C TRP A 204 11.89 -11.03 14.73
N THR A 205 12.14 -12.26 14.29
CA THR A 205 11.96 -12.70 12.90
C THR A 205 11.15 -13.99 12.89
N ILE A 206 10.36 -14.18 11.84
CA ILE A 206 9.60 -15.42 11.62
C ILE A 206 10.61 -16.50 11.20
N SER A 207 10.42 -17.72 11.72
CA SER A 207 11.20 -18.87 11.28
C SER A 207 10.91 -19.20 9.81
N ARG A 208 11.85 -19.82 9.08
CA ARG A 208 11.63 -20.18 7.68
C ARG A 208 10.40 -21.09 7.48
N ARG A 209 10.13 -21.98 8.43
CA ARG A 209 8.91 -22.82 8.43
C ARG A 209 7.65 -21.98 8.59
N GLY A 210 7.67 -21.02 9.54
CA GLY A 210 6.57 -20.07 9.71
C GLY A 210 6.34 -19.21 8.47
N LEU A 211 7.39 -18.86 7.73
CA LEU A 211 7.27 -18.12 6.47
C LEU A 211 6.57 -18.93 5.38
N VAL A 212 6.84 -20.24 5.26
CA VAL A 212 6.13 -21.13 4.32
C VAL A 212 4.64 -21.18 4.67
N VAL A 213 4.31 -21.39 5.94
CA VAL A 213 2.91 -21.37 6.40
C VAL A 213 2.24 -20.03 6.10
N ALA A 214 2.93 -18.91 6.40
CA ALA A 214 2.42 -17.58 6.12
C ALA A 214 2.24 -17.31 4.61
N ALA A 215 3.11 -17.85 3.76
CA ALA A 215 2.99 -17.74 2.32
C ALA A 215 1.78 -18.53 1.80
N CYS A 216 1.56 -19.75 2.28
CA CYS A 216 0.37 -20.53 1.94
C CYS A 216 -0.92 -19.83 2.39
N LEU A 217 -0.99 -19.37 3.64
CA LEU A 217 -2.15 -18.63 4.16
C LEU A 217 -2.36 -17.32 3.39
N GLY A 218 -1.28 -16.61 3.05
CA GLY A 218 -1.32 -15.39 2.26
C GLY A 218 -1.85 -15.63 0.85
N PHE A 219 -1.45 -16.73 0.20
CA PHE A 219 -1.96 -17.13 -1.11
C PHE A 219 -3.48 -17.34 -1.10
N PHE A 220 -3.99 -18.15 -0.16
CA PHE A 220 -5.43 -18.38 -0.02
C PHE A 220 -6.17 -17.10 0.36
N PHE A 221 -5.61 -16.27 1.26
CA PHE A 221 -6.23 -15.00 1.62
C PHE A 221 -6.33 -14.04 0.43
N ILE A 222 -5.26 -13.87 -0.36
CA ILE A 222 -5.24 -12.94 -1.49
C ILE A 222 -6.27 -13.34 -2.55
N ASN A 223 -6.30 -14.62 -2.91
CA ASN A 223 -7.17 -15.15 -3.95
C ASN A 223 -8.62 -15.33 -3.45
N GLY A 224 -8.83 -15.66 -2.18
CA GLY A 224 -10.15 -15.87 -1.57
C GLY A 224 -10.80 -14.63 -0.95
N VAL A 225 -10.14 -13.47 -0.96
CA VAL A 225 -10.66 -12.25 -0.30
C VAL A 225 -12.04 -11.83 -0.83
N GLY A 226 -12.35 -12.14 -2.10
CA GLY A 226 -13.65 -11.84 -2.70
C GLY A 226 -14.78 -12.64 -2.02
N HIS A 227 -14.54 -13.92 -1.76
CA HIS A 227 -15.46 -14.80 -1.04
C HIS A 227 -15.61 -14.36 0.42
N LEU A 228 -14.50 -14.08 1.11
CA LEU A 228 -14.52 -13.57 2.49
C LEU A 228 -15.31 -12.27 2.60
N ARG A 229 -15.10 -11.35 1.66
CA ARG A 229 -15.84 -10.09 1.60
C ARG A 229 -17.33 -10.28 1.35
N ALA A 230 -17.69 -11.24 0.48
CA ALA A 230 -19.09 -11.55 0.22
C ALA A 230 -19.80 -12.05 1.49
N LEU A 231 -19.15 -12.89 2.30
CA LEU A 231 -19.68 -13.34 3.59
C LEU A 231 -19.86 -12.18 4.58
N GLY A 232 -18.96 -11.20 4.56
CA GLY A 232 -19.06 -9.98 5.37
C GLY A 232 -20.13 -8.99 4.90
N GLY A 233 -20.87 -9.30 3.84
CA GLY A 233 -21.95 -8.48 3.28
C GLY A 233 -21.64 -7.79 1.95
N GLY A 234 -20.45 -7.99 1.38
CA GLY A 234 -20.17 -7.75 -0.06
C GLY A 234 -20.30 -6.32 -0.58
N TYR A 235 -20.45 -5.31 0.30
CA TYR A 235 -20.97 -3.98 -0.07
C TYR A 235 -22.39 -4.02 -0.67
N ALA A 236 -23.18 -5.06 -0.39
CA ALA A 236 -24.55 -5.15 -0.85
C ALA A 236 -25.48 -4.34 0.06
N LEU A 237 -26.38 -3.58 -0.57
CA LEU A 237 -27.52 -3.00 0.10
C LEU A 237 -28.61 -4.07 0.17
N ASN A 238 -29.20 -4.26 1.34
CA ASN A 238 -30.37 -5.12 1.46
C ASN A 238 -31.62 -4.45 0.86
N ALA A 239 -32.75 -5.15 0.87
CA ALA A 239 -34.03 -4.64 0.34
C ALA A 239 -34.50 -3.33 1.03
N SER A 240 -33.97 -3.00 2.21
CA SER A 240 -34.22 -1.75 2.93
C SER A 240 -33.22 -0.63 2.64
N GLY A 241 -32.30 -0.84 1.67
CA GLY A 241 -31.28 0.14 1.31
C GLY A 241 -30.16 0.28 2.34
N LYS A 242 -30.03 -0.65 3.29
CA LYS A 242 -28.99 -0.61 4.33
C LYS A 242 -27.87 -1.59 4.03
N LEU A 243 -26.65 -1.19 4.40
CA LEU A 243 -25.48 -2.04 4.32
C LEU A 243 -25.55 -3.17 5.37
N GLU A 244 -25.78 -4.40 4.94
CA GLU A 244 -25.64 -5.55 5.84
C GLU A 244 -24.16 -5.81 6.08
N THR A 245 -23.70 -5.60 7.30
CA THR A 245 -22.31 -5.87 7.69
C THR A 245 -22.28 -6.76 8.90
N ARG A 246 -21.54 -7.85 8.80
CA ARG A 246 -21.33 -8.79 9.90
C ARG A 246 -19.94 -9.40 9.83
N ILE A 247 -19.49 -9.91 10.97
CA ILE A 247 -18.29 -10.73 11.02
C ILE A 247 -18.70 -12.15 10.61
N PRO A 248 -18.08 -12.75 9.58
CA PRO A 248 -18.38 -14.12 9.19
C PRO A 248 -17.98 -15.10 10.29
N THR A 249 -18.76 -16.16 10.45
CA THR A 249 -18.48 -17.24 11.39
C THR A 249 -17.37 -18.15 10.86
N LEU A 250 -16.70 -18.88 11.75
CA LEU A 250 -15.66 -19.82 11.35
C LEU A 250 -16.21 -20.92 10.42
N GLN A 251 -17.43 -21.39 10.66
CA GLN A 251 -18.08 -22.39 9.82
C GLN A 251 -18.23 -21.90 8.38
N GLU A 252 -18.74 -20.68 8.18
CA GLU A 252 -18.91 -20.10 6.84
C GLU A 252 -17.57 -19.91 6.10
N ILE A 253 -16.50 -19.61 6.82
CA ILE A 253 -15.15 -19.52 6.24
C ILE A 253 -14.63 -20.91 5.85
N MET A 254 -14.93 -21.95 6.65
CA MET A 254 -14.56 -23.33 6.35
C MET A 254 -15.38 -23.93 5.20
N ASP A 255 -16.61 -23.47 4.99
CA ASP A 255 -17.49 -23.89 3.90
C ASP A 255 -17.09 -23.28 2.53
N ILE A 256 -16.15 -22.32 2.52
CA ILE A 256 -15.56 -21.84 1.26
C ILE A 256 -14.76 -23.00 0.65
N ASP A 257 -15.06 -23.32 -0.60
CA ASP A 257 -14.22 -24.21 -1.39
C ASP A 257 -12.91 -23.51 -1.78
N TRP A 258 -11.92 -23.61 -0.90
CA TRP A 258 -10.62 -22.99 -1.06
C TRP A 258 -9.80 -23.58 -2.23
N LEU A 259 -10.17 -24.77 -2.72
CA LEU A 259 -9.51 -25.38 -3.87
C LEU A 259 -10.03 -24.75 -5.17
N SER A 260 -11.34 -24.53 -5.30
CA SER A 260 -11.86 -23.80 -6.49
C SER A 260 -11.47 -22.32 -6.53
N VAL A 261 -11.11 -21.72 -5.38
CA VAL A 261 -10.45 -20.40 -5.34
C VAL A 261 -9.08 -20.44 -6.04
N ALA A 262 -8.36 -21.57 -5.97
CA ALA A 262 -7.13 -21.77 -6.72
C ALA A 262 -7.42 -22.04 -8.21
N ASP A 263 -8.55 -22.67 -8.55
CA ASP A 263 -9.00 -22.93 -9.94
C ASP A 263 -9.60 -21.70 -10.65
N GLY A 264 -9.66 -20.55 -9.98
CA GLY A 264 -10.14 -19.26 -10.53
C GLY A 264 -9.37 -18.72 -11.74
N PHE A 265 -8.45 -19.50 -12.31
CA PHE A 265 -7.73 -19.22 -13.56
C PHE A 265 -8.68 -18.99 -14.75
N GLU A 266 -9.78 -19.75 -14.87
CA GLU A 266 -10.75 -19.52 -15.95
C GLU A 266 -11.51 -18.19 -15.79
N LYS A 267 -11.93 -17.85 -14.56
CA LYS A 267 -12.50 -16.52 -14.28
C LYS A 267 -11.49 -15.39 -14.47
N SER A 268 -10.20 -15.67 -14.28
CA SER A 268 -9.12 -14.71 -14.54
C SER A 268 -8.96 -14.41 -16.03
N ARG A 269 -9.39 -15.30 -16.95
CA ARG A 269 -9.41 -14.97 -18.38
C ARG A 269 -10.40 -13.85 -18.69
N SER A 270 -11.58 -13.84 -18.10
CA SER A 270 -12.62 -12.85 -18.39
C SER A 270 -12.60 -11.62 -17.47
N ILE A 271 -12.15 -11.76 -16.22
CA ILE A 271 -12.28 -10.74 -15.16
C ILE A 271 -10.94 -10.52 -14.42
N SER A 272 -9.84 -10.28 -15.15
CA SER A 272 -8.54 -9.97 -14.53
C SER A 272 -8.14 -8.51 -14.69
N GLU A 273 -7.53 -7.98 -13.64
CA GLU A 273 -6.87 -6.66 -13.68
C GLU A 273 -5.69 -6.67 -14.67
N THR A 274 -5.06 -7.85 -14.87
CA THR A 274 -4.05 -8.07 -15.91
C THR A 274 -4.65 -7.95 -17.31
N ARG A 275 -5.84 -8.51 -17.60
CA ARG A 275 -6.53 -8.31 -18.89
C ARG A 275 -6.81 -6.83 -19.17
N ASN A 276 -7.28 -6.10 -18.15
CA ASN A 276 -7.47 -4.65 -18.28
C ASN A 276 -6.16 -3.95 -18.71
N ALA A 277 -5.03 -4.33 -18.11
CA ALA A 277 -3.74 -3.77 -18.48
C ALA A 277 -3.30 -4.17 -19.90
N VAL A 278 -3.59 -5.39 -20.33
CA VAL A 278 -3.31 -5.88 -21.70
C VAL A 278 -4.00 -5.01 -22.73
N VAL A 279 -5.32 -4.82 -22.59
CA VAL A 279 -6.11 -4.03 -23.53
C VAL A 279 -5.69 -2.56 -23.48
N PHE A 280 -5.57 -1.98 -22.29
CA PHE A 280 -5.20 -0.57 -22.16
C PHE A 280 -3.81 -0.25 -22.69
N MET A 281 -2.80 -1.09 -22.42
CA MET A 281 -1.43 -0.83 -22.92
C MET A 281 -1.33 -0.98 -24.44
N ASP A 282 -2.15 -1.85 -25.02
CA ASP A 282 -2.27 -2.00 -26.47
C ASP A 282 -2.92 -0.76 -27.10
N VAL A 283 -4.09 -0.35 -26.59
CA VAL A 283 -4.79 0.88 -27.02
C VAL A 283 -3.92 2.13 -26.85
N ILE A 284 -3.15 2.25 -25.77
CA ILE A 284 -2.20 3.37 -25.58
C ILE A 284 -1.16 3.39 -26.70
N ALA A 285 -0.62 2.22 -27.06
CA ALA A 285 0.40 2.11 -28.09
C ALA A 285 -0.17 2.41 -29.49
N GLU A 286 -1.36 1.92 -29.80
CA GLU A 286 -2.00 2.12 -31.11
C GLU A 286 -2.51 3.56 -31.29
N ALA A 287 -3.18 4.11 -30.28
CA ALA A 287 -3.71 5.48 -30.33
C ALA A 287 -2.64 6.55 -30.09
N GLY A 288 -1.42 6.16 -29.67
CA GLY A 288 -0.35 7.09 -29.30
C GLY A 288 -0.71 8.00 -28.11
N SER A 289 -1.61 7.55 -27.22
CA SER A 289 -2.24 8.37 -26.17
C SER A 289 -1.39 8.55 -24.91
N PHE A 290 -0.10 8.81 -25.10
CA PHE A 290 0.85 9.06 -24.01
C PHE A 290 0.62 10.42 -23.35
N THR A 291 0.72 10.47 -22.02
CA THR A 291 0.33 11.64 -21.23
C THR A 291 1.49 12.40 -20.58
N LEU A 292 2.73 11.91 -20.70
CA LEU A 292 3.95 12.60 -20.22
C LEU A 292 3.87 13.08 -18.75
N GLY A 293 3.27 12.27 -17.88
CA GLY A 293 3.08 12.60 -16.45
C GLY A 293 1.66 13.05 -16.10
N GLY A 294 0.75 13.12 -17.08
CA GLY A 294 -0.65 13.47 -16.87
C GLY A 294 -1.37 12.57 -15.86
N GLU A 295 -1.13 11.25 -15.86
CA GLU A 295 -1.75 10.34 -14.88
C GLU A 295 -1.31 10.66 -13.44
N PHE A 296 -0.01 10.89 -13.26
CA PHE A 296 0.53 11.32 -11.97
C PHE A 296 -0.05 12.66 -11.53
N PHE A 297 -0.06 13.66 -12.41
CA PHE A 297 -0.59 14.99 -12.14
C PHE A 297 -2.08 14.96 -11.80
N ASN A 298 -2.89 14.26 -12.61
CA ASN A 298 -4.32 14.10 -12.40
C ASN A 298 -4.62 13.44 -11.05
N SER A 299 -3.76 12.52 -10.60
CA SER A 299 -3.89 11.91 -9.28
C SER A 299 -3.56 12.88 -8.14
N ILE A 300 -2.56 13.75 -8.30
CA ILE A 300 -2.31 14.84 -7.34
C ILE A 300 -3.52 15.77 -7.28
N LEU A 301 -3.99 16.26 -8.43
CA LEU A 301 -5.17 17.13 -8.55
C LEU A 301 -6.41 16.48 -7.90
N ARG A 302 -6.64 15.20 -8.15
CA ARG A 302 -7.78 14.44 -7.58
C ARG A 302 -7.73 14.40 -6.05
N ASN A 303 -6.57 14.08 -5.47
CA ASN A 303 -6.41 13.83 -4.04
C ASN A 303 -6.21 15.10 -3.21
N TYR A 304 -5.51 16.11 -3.75
CA TYR A 304 -5.08 17.28 -2.98
C TYR A 304 -5.92 18.54 -3.20
N ILE A 305 -6.63 18.65 -4.32
CA ILE A 305 -7.37 19.87 -4.69
C ILE A 305 -8.87 19.55 -4.68
N PRO A 306 -9.63 19.95 -3.65
CA PRO A 306 -11.07 19.71 -3.59
C PRO A 306 -11.82 20.48 -4.68
N GLY A 307 -12.65 19.79 -5.48
CA GLY A 307 -13.47 20.44 -6.51
C GLY A 307 -14.50 21.40 -5.93
N GLN A 308 -14.87 21.21 -4.66
CA GLN A 308 -15.77 22.08 -3.90
C GLN A 308 -15.17 23.46 -3.62
N ILE A 309 -13.84 23.59 -3.63
CA ILE A 309 -13.15 24.86 -3.37
C ILE A 309 -12.85 25.57 -4.68
N VAL A 310 -12.34 24.84 -5.67
CA VAL A 310 -11.87 25.44 -6.94
C VAL A 310 -12.91 25.45 -8.07
N GLY A 311 -14.03 24.74 -7.89
CA GLY A 311 -15.03 24.49 -8.93
C GLY A 311 -14.75 23.19 -9.69
N PHE A 312 -15.80 22.42 -10.00
CA PHE A 312 -15.67 21.15 -10.71
C PHE A 312 -15.20 21.32 -12.15
N ASP A 313 -15.66 22.36 -12.84
CA ASP A 313 -15.28 22.65 -14.23
C ASP A 313 -13.81 23.04 -14.34
N VAL A 314 -13.35 23.92 -13.45
CA VAL A 314 -11.94 24.31 -13.36
C VAL A 314 -11.06 23.08 -13.11
N LYS A 315 -11.44 22.25 -12.13
CA LYS A 315 -10.71 21.01 -11.83
C LYS A 315 -10.73 20.03 -13.01
N SER A 316 -11.83 19.95 -13.76
CA SER A 316 -11.91 19.08 -14.94
C SER A 316 -11.00 19.58 -16.05
N ASN A 317 -11.00 20.88 -16.32
CA ASN A 317 -10.18 21.54 -17.35
C ASN A 317 -8.68 21.50 -17.03
N MET A 318 -8.30 21.33 -15.76
CA MET A 318 -6.91 21.13 -15.36
C MET A 318 -6.39 19.71 -15.67
N LYS A 319 -7.27 18.71 -15.88
CA LYS A 319 -6.81 17.35 -16.13
C LYS A 319 -6.08 17.27 -17.48
N VAL A 320 -5.01 16.48 -17.50
CA VAL A 320 -4.20 16.26 -18.70
C VAL A 320 -4.51 14.88 -19.28
N GLY A 321 -4.78 14.84 -20.59
CA GLY A 321 -5.11 13.62 -21.32
C GLY A 321 -6.59 13.24 -21.25
N ALA A 322 -7.06 12.51 -22.27
CA ALA A 322 -8.41 11.97 -22.31
C ALA A 322 -8.58 10.77 -21.34
N ASP A 323 -9.82 10.41 -21.03
CA ASP A 323 -10.09 9.25 -20.16
C ASP A 323 -9.67 7.95 -20.87
N LEU A 324 -8.90 7.11 -20.18
CA LEU A 324 -8.38 5.86 -20.78
C LEU A 324 -9.51 4.88 -21.09
N GLU A 325 -10.58 4.88 -20.29
CA GLU A 325 -11.74 4.01 -20.50
C GLU A 325 -12.52 4.44 -21.74
N GLU A 326 -12.68 5.75 -21.95
CA GLU A 326 -13.30 6.29 -23.17
C GLU A 326 -12.50 5.94 -24.43
N ILE A 327 -11.17 6.08 -24.38
CA ILE A 327 -10.30 5.68 -25.50
C ILE A 327 -10.40 4.17 -25.75
N SER A 328 -10.35 3.36 -24.69
CA SER A 328 -10.47 1.90 -24.79
C SER A 328 -11.80 1.46 -25.40
N LEU A 329 -12.90 2.09 -25.00
CA LEU A 329 -14.21 1.81 -25.58
C LEU A 329 -14.25 2.19 -27.05
N ALA A 330 -13.69 3.35 -27.43
CA ALA A 330 -13.68 3.82 -28.80
C ALA A 330 -12.80 2.98 -29.75
N TYR A 331 -11.64 2.51 -29.29
CA TYR A 331 -10.68 1.79 -30.12
C TYR A 331 -10.87 0.27 -30.10
N ALA A 332 -11.18 -0.31 -28.94
CA ALA A 332 -11.21 -1.76 -28.75
C ALA A 332 -12.61 -2.29 -28.42
N GLY A 333 -13.63 -1.42 -28.28
CA GLY A 333 -14.95 -1.83 -27.79
C GLY A 333 -14.90 -2.42 -26.38
N TYR A 334 -13.83 -2.14 -25.63
CA TYR A 334 -13.55 -2.78 -24.35
C TYR A 334 -13.90 -1.86 -23.20
N GLU A 335 -14.84 -2.32 -22.37
CA GLU A 335 -15.21 -1.67 -21.12
C GLU A 335 -14.64 -2.46 -19.93
N LYS A 336 -13.93 -1.75 -19.04
CA LYS A 336 -13.41 -2.32 -17.82
C LYS A 336 -14.57 -2.75 -16.92
N GLN A 337 -14.57 -4.00 -16.48
CA GLN A 337 -15.63 -4.47 -15.59
C GLN A 337 -15.67 -3.67 -14.27
N ILE A 338 -16.88 -3.28 -13.86
CA ILE A 338 -17.14 -2.55 -12.63
C ILE A 338 -16.51 -3.27 -11.42
N GLY A 339 -15.67 -2.56 -10.67
CA GLY A 339 -14.98 -3.09 -9.49
C GLY A 339 -13.66 -3.80 -9.77
N SER A 340 -13.25 -3.90 -11.03
CA SER A 340 -11.86 -4.21 -11.39
C SER A 340 -11.04 -2.92 -11.52
N THR A 341 -9.74 -3.03 -11.31
CA THR A 341 -8.77 -1.95 -11.61
C THR A 341 -7.86 -2.41 -12.74
N THR A 342 -7.02 -1.52 -13.25
CA THR A 342 -5.85 -1.93 -14.04
C THR A 342 -4.64 -2.08 -13.12
N THR A 343 -3.63 -2.80 -13.61
CA THR A 343 -2.37 -3.01 -12.89
C THR A 343 -1.59 -1.71 -12.69
N GLY A 344 -0.63 -1.76 -11.76
CA GLY A 344 0.31 -0.67 -11.49
C GLY A 344 1.15 -0.24 -12.68
N PHE A 345 1.31 -1.12 -13.68
CA PHE A 345 2.22 -0.94 -14.81
C PHE A 345 1.64 -0.03 -15.88
N THR A 346 0.31 -0.03 -16.03
CA THR A 346 -0.40 0.70 -17.09
C THR A 346 -0.19 2.21 -17.00
N HIS A 347 -0.20 2.77 -15.79
CA HIS A 347 -0.18 4.23 -15.60
C HIS A 347 1.21 4.83 -15.89
N PRO A 348 2.33 4.28 -15.38
CA PRO A 348 3.66 4.73 -15.78
C PRO A 348 3.96 4.44 -17.25
N TYR A 349 3.38 3.37 -17.83
CA TYR A 349 3.47 3.12 -19.27
C TYR A 349 2.76 4.20 -20.08
N ARG A 350 1.56 4.60 -19.67
CA ARG A 350 0.82 5.69 -20.32
C ARG A 350 1.57 7.02 -20.25
N ASP A 351 2.19 7.32 -19.12
CA ASP A 351 2.91 8.57 -18.98
C ASP A 351 4.25 8.58 -19.72
N TRP A 352 5.04 7.50 -19.60
CA TRP A 352 6.46 7.53 -19.96
C TRP A 352 6.89 6.36 -20.84
N TRP A 353 5.94 5.63 -21.42
CA TRP A 353 6.22 4.38 -22.11
C TRP A 353 7.02 3.42 -21.21
N TYR A 354 7.96 2.65 -21.76
CA TYR A 354 8.79 1.73 -20.98
C TYR A 354 9.74 2.44 -19.99
N LEU A 355 9.99 3.75 -20.14
CA LEU A 355 10.73 4.53 -19.14
C LEU A 355 9.94 4.71 -17.83
N GLY A 356 8.64 4.40 -17.82
CA GLY A 356 7.82 4.42 -16.60
C GLY A 356 8.33 3.48 -15.49
N GLY A 357 9.15 2.47 -15.82
CA GLY A 357 9.88 1.67 -14.84
C GLY A 357 10.74 2.50 -13.88
N ALA A 358 11.18 3.69 -14.29
CA ALA A 358 11.92 4.62 -13.44
C ALA A 358 11.13 5.05 -12.18
N ALA A 359 9.79 5.12 -12.25
CA ALA A 359 8.96 5.41 -11.09
C ALA A 359 9.14 4.33 -10.00
N PHE A 360 9.13 3.07 -10.39
CA PHE A 360 9.34 1.95 -9.47
C PHE A 360 10.77 1.91 -8.92
N TRP A 361 11.76 2.30 -9.73
CA TRP A 361 13.15 2.45 -9.27
C TRP A 361 13.28 3.50 -8.17
N ILE A 362 12.70 4.69 -8.40
CA ILE A 362 12.75 5.81 -7.44
C ILE A 362 12.05 5.43 -6.14
N GLN A 363 10.86 4.82 -6.24
CA GLN A 363 10.13 4.30 -5.08
C GLN A 363 11.00 3.33 -4.27
N ALA A 364 11.55 2.30 -4.91
CA ALA A 364 12.36 1.29 -4.24
C ALA A 364 13.67 1.85 -3.66
N TYR A 365 14.27 2.85 -4.31
CA TYR A 365 15.44 3.56 -3.80
C TYR A 365 15.17 4.27 -2.48
N PHE A 366 14.05 5.01 -2.38
CA PHE A 366 13.67 5.67 -1.14
C PHE A 366 13.27 4.66 -0.06
N MET A 367 12.55 3.60 -0.41
CA MET A 367 12.23 2.52 0.53
C MET A 367 13.50 1.84 1.07
N GLY A 368 14.51 1.60 0.21
CA GLY A 368 15.82 1.07 0.62
C GLY A 368 16.55 2.02 1.56
N LYS A 369 16.48 3.34 1.33
CA LYS A 369 17.00 4.34 2.28
C LYS A 369 16.28 4.29 3.62
N PHE A 370 14.95 4.23 3.62
CA PHE A 370 14.16 4.16 4.85
C PHE A 370 14.53 2.91 5.64
N TRP A 371 14.63 1.76 4.99
CA TRP A 371 15.09 0.51 5.59
C TRP A 371 16.49 0.62 6.20
N LYS A 372 17.46 1.15 5.43
CA LYS A 372 18.84 1.34 5.87
C LYS A 372 18.94 2.20 7.13
N PHE A 373 18.24 3.33 7.17
CA PHE A 373 18.27 4.22 8.34
C PHE A 373 17.39 3.71 9.50
N ALA A 374 16.32 2.98 9.22
CA ALA A 374 15.56 2.27 10.25
C ALA A 374 16.45 1.24 10.97
N ARG A 375 17.29 0.51 10.22
CA ARG A 375 18.25 -0.46 10.75
C ARG A 375 19.31 0.13 11.64
N SER A 376 19.62 1.42 11.51
CA SER A 376 20.52 2.12 12.43
C SER A 376 19.81 2.60 13.71
N GLY A 377 18.58 2.13 13.99
CA GLY A 377 17.80 2.50 15.18
C GLY A 377 16.98 3.78 15.03
N ASN A 378 16.87 4.36 13.83
CA ASN A 378 16.12 5.61 13.66
C ASN A 378 14.62 5.35 13.51
N ILE A 379 13.86 5.68 14.56
CA ILE A 379 12.41 5.49 14.64
C ILE A 379 11.62 6.26 13.57
N LYS A 380 12.13 7.41 13.07
CA LYS A 380 11.47 8.17 12.00
C LYS A 380 11.50 7.40 10.68
N TYR A 381 12.64 6.82 10.35
CA TYR A 381 12.78 6.04 9.13
C TYR A 381 12.09 4.68 9.24
N TYR A 382 12.06 4.08 10.44
CA TYR A 382 11.19 2.94 10.73
C TYR A 382 9.71 3.28 10.44
N ALA A 383 9.22 4.40 10.99
CA ALA A 383 7.82 4.81 10.81
C ALA A 383 7.51 5.11 9.33
N ALA A 384 8.44 5.78 8.63
CA ALA A 384 8.32 6.02 7.19
C ALA A 384 8.26 4.71 6.39
N TYR A 385 9.16 3.75 6.65
CA TYR A 385 9.16 2.45 6.00
C TYR A 385 7.86 1.68 6.28
N ALA A 386 7.51 1.51 7.56
CA ALA A 386 6.37 0.71 7.99
C ALA A 386 5.02 1.30 7.52
N ALA A 387 4.85 2.62 7.57
CA ALA A 387 3.63 3.28 7.12
C ALA A 387 3.45 3.23 5.59
N THR A 388 4.54 3.12 4.83
CA THR A 388 4.52 3.24 3.36
C THR A 388 4.72 1.92 2.63
N LEU A 389 5.10 0.86 3.35
CA LEU A 389 5.33 -0.48 2.80
C LEU A 389 4.11 -1.04 2.07
N GLY A 390 2.93 -0.98 2.70
CA GLY A 390 1.69 -1.47 2.10
C GLY A 390 1.38 -0.75 0.78
N MET A 391 1.55 0.57 0.75
CA MET A 391 1.35 1.38 -0.46
C MET A 391 2.39 1.08 -1.54
N SER A 392 3.65 0.83 -1.15
CA SER A 392 4.71 0.46 -2.09
C SER A 392 4.36 -0.83 -2.84
N ILE A 393 3.83 -1.83 -2.13
CA ILE A 393 3.41 -3.10 -2.73
C ILE A 393 2.12 -2.90 -3.55
N HIS A 394 1.18 -2.11 -3.03
CA HIS A 394 -0.08 -1.81 -3.71
C HIS A 394 0.10 -1.05 -5.03
N SER A 395 1.20 -0.28 -5.18
CA SER A 395 1.56 0.35 -6.45
C SER A 395 1.73 -0.65 -7.59
N LEU A 396 2.06 -1.93 -7.33
CA LEU A 396 2.15 -2.95 -8.39
C LEU A 396 0.77 -3.44 -8.86
N THR A 397 -0.17 -3.56 -7.93
CA THR A 397 -1.47 -4.17 -8.20
C THR A 397 -2.47 -3.18 -8.77
N HIS A 398 -2.37 -1.89 -8.43
CA HIS A 398 -3.41 -0.90 -8.74
C HIS A 398 -2.83 0.34 -9.44
N PHE A 399 -2.64 1.45 -8.73
CA PHE A 399 -2.15 2.70 -9.33
C PHE A 399 -0.63 2.81 -9.18
N GLY A 400 0.11 2.88 -10.30
CA GLY A 400 1.58 2.86 -10.30
C GLY A 400 2.24 3.98 -9.48
N TYR A 401 1.54 5.12 -9.30
CA TYR A 401 2.04 6.25 -8.52
C TYR A 401 1.44 6.37 -7.12
N TYR A 402 0.79 5.33 -6.60
CA TYR A 402 0.11 5.38 -5.30
C TYR A 402 1.05 5.79 -4.17
N TRP A 403 2.27 5.21 -4.17
CA TRP A 403 3.32 5.58 -3.24
C TRP A 403 3.68 7.08 -3.37
N PHE A 404 3.98 7.59 -4.56
CA PHE A 404 4.38 9.00 -4.74
C PHE A 404 3.34 9.98 -4.25
N VAL A 405 2.08 9.79 -4.67
CA VAL A 405 0.98 10.68 -4.33
C VAL A 405 0.77 10.73 -2.82
N LYS A 406 0.77 9.58 -2.13
CA LYS A 406 0.51 9.56 -0.68
C LYS A 406 1.74 9.91 0.17
N ASN A 407 2.95 9.62 -0.31
CA ASN A 407 4.17 9.84 0.47
C ASN A 407 4.48 11.31 0.72
N ILE A 408 4.12 12.22 -0.19
CA ILE A 408 4.29 13.67 0.03
C ILE A 408 3.59 14.06 1.34
N PHE A 409 2.34 13.62 1.53
CA PHE A 409 1.59 13.89 2.75
C PHE A 409 2.13 13.13 3.96
N ILE A 410 2.38 11.82 3.83
CA ILE A 410 2.86 10.98 4.94
C ILE A 410 4.21 11.46 5.50
N ILE A 411 5.16 11.80 4.62
CA ILE A 411 6.48 12.29 5.03
C ILE A 411 6.36 13.66 5.71
N SER A 412 5.46 14.52 5.22
CA SER A 412 5.19 15.83 5.82
C SER A 412 4.61 15.69 7.23
N VAL A 413 3.62 14.80 7.41
CA VAL A 413 3.02 14.49 8.71
C VAL A 413 4.06 13.88 9.66
N LEU A 414 4.86 12.91 9.20
CA LEU A 414 5.94 12.33 9.99
C LEU A 414 6.95 13.39 10.44
N TRP A 415 7.35 14.30 9.55
CA TRP A 415 8.25 15.39 9.92
C TRP A 415 7.64 16.27 11.03
N GLY A 416 6.36 16.64 10.91
CA GLY A 416 5.63 17.39 11.93
C GLY A 416 5.56 16.66 13.27
N VAL A 417 5.21 15.36 13.26
CA VAL A 417 5.17 14.50 14.46
C VAL A 417 6.51 14.51 15.19
N PHE A 418 7.60 14.28 14.47
CA PHE A 418 8.92 14.20 15.08
C PHE A 418 9.43 15.55 15.56
N ARG A 419 9.11 16.64 14.86
CA ARG A 419 9.41 18.00 15.31
C ARG A 419 8.69 18.31 16.63
N LEU A 420 7.38 18.08 16.70
CA LEU A 420 6.59 18.25 17.93
C LEU A 420 7.14 17.38 19.07
N ALA A 421 7.48 16.12 18.79
CA ALA A 421 8.04 15.23 19.78
C ALA A 421 9.39 15.75 20.33
N THR A 422 10.25 16.33 19.50
CA THR A 422 11.51 16.93 19.95
C THR A 422 11.29 18.20 20.79
N GLU A 423 10.36 19.06 20.39
CA GLU A 423 10.02 20.29 21.12
C GLU A 423 9.45 19.97 22.51
N MET A 424 8.50 19.02 22.60
CA MET A 424 7.94 18.57 23.89
C MET A 424 8.98 17.96 24.83
N ASN A 425 9.98 17.26 24.28
CA ASN A 425 11.07 16.72 25.09
C ASN A 425 12.02 17.80 25.59
N SER A 426 12.24 18.87 24.82
CA SER A 426 13.01 20.04 25.26
C SER A 426 12.33 20.72 26.45
N ILE A 427 11.02 20.99 26.35
CA ILE A 427 10.22 21.59 27.43
C ILE A 427 10.24 20.75 28.70
N ARG A 428 10.14 19.42 28.57
CA ARG A 428 10.22 18.51 29.73
C ARG A 428 11.60 18.47 30.38
N ARG A 429 12.68 18.71 29.62
CA ARG A 429 14.03 18.79 30.15
C ARG A 429 14.24 20.10 30.91
N SER A 430 13.73 21.22 30.40
CA SER A 430 13.83 22.52 31.09
C SER A 430 12.93 22.61 32.33
N ALA A 431 11.79 21.91 32.34
CA ALA A 431 10.86 21.90 33.48
C ALA A 431 11.25 20.93 34.61
N ARG A 432 12.32 20.14 34.47
CA ARG A 432 12.78 19.26 35.56
C ARG A 432 13.45 20.13 36.63
N PRO A 433 13.01 20.08 37.90
CA PRO A 433 13.70 20.77 38.98
C PRO A 433 15.16 20.27 39.03
N LEU A 434 16.11 21.21 39.13
CA LEU A 434 17.54 20.90 39.24
C LEU A 434 17.74 19.84 40.33
N SER A 435 18.50 18.80 40.00
CA SER A 435 18.79 17.74 40.96
C SER A 435 19.54 18.32 42.16
N ARG A 436 19.35 17.75 43.36
CA ARG A 436 20.09 18.15 44.57
C ARG A 436 21.63 18.10 44.39
N ARG A 437 22.15 17.38 43.39
CA ARG A 437 23.57 17.38 43.02
C ARG A 437 23.98 18.62 42.21
N GLU A 438 23.14 19.09 41.30
CA GLU A 438 23.38 20.33 40.55
C GLU A 438 23.25 21.56 41.47
N LEU A 439 22.32 21.52 42.44
CA LEU A 439 22.20 22.56 43.46
C LEU A 439 23.41 22.63 44.41
N LYS A 440 24.16 21.53 44.59
CA LYS A 440 25.36 21.46 45.44
C LYS A 440 26.65 21.86 44.74
N GLY A 441 26.65 22.04 43.42
CA GLY A 441 27.80 22.55 42.66
C GLY A 441 27.74 24.04 42.35
N VAL A 442 26.64 24.70 42.74
CA VAL A 442 26.39 26.14 42.53
C VAL A 442 26.46 26.93 43.86
N ALA A 443 26.51 26.22 44.99
CA ALA A 443 26.82 26.76 46.32
C ALA A 443 28.27 26.40 46.65
#